data_AF-A0A0D2JTE9-F1
#
_entry.id   AF-A0A0D2JTE9-F1
#
_cell.length_a   1.000
_cell.length_b   1.000
_cell.length_c   1.000
_cell.angle_alpha   90.00
_cell.angle_beta   90.00
_cell.angle_gamma   90.00
#
_symmetry.space_group_name_H-M   'P 1'
#
loop_
_entity.id
_entity.type
_entity.pdbx_description
1 polymer ?
#
loop_
_entity_poly.entity_id
_entity_poly.type
_entity_poly.pdbx_seq_one_letter_code
_entity_poly.pdbx_strand_id
1 'polypeptide(L)'
;MADASRALAIEFAGNLVAPTPRGLSEKAVDNARQDLGALLSQCTDEVEGVVYEHHQRFLEACKGVEDIEDQVALLRNYTNGLTALVQNLKGQKQLGKQVAQAGRAAPLPEAPDLFPSDDDSSRVRAIESQLEVLLRELDVAVAVRDLPTARALLAAGEDCLAVLDRDAGVLSLEVEEFPSWRHHVESAIALRKRTLAAALERQLADAHASGPEIRSATRALGQLLGDCHAVAAMLHCYSRKVGVHQAQLLKQLAAAFFPQIPFAATRTPFIDPPNRATVSGGADPDNLEYAGALVQRTLLEVGRAADDLVTIFGDQQHDVASLFSVWVAREARGCAQALKRNALAPAAAATGGPAAAVQVISMAMVFCRELEATHTVSVTPAFSSELWPSLDGALRRHVKRFQDELRMVTDARTCLILSTWAPLNWDHVLAAAEVDDLALQAVADIIKRVAPDGPPQVTLVTPSMLTGELRSLAELMAPMEGPKLAASMRRIVKEVFDGYVQAVSSTLQRHIEGAPSNARKLQPMIAPLMEEVAALIEDGIPAALAPFEARAGPVTDAEDLERALQEMYASCTAACRGAGAASRRSATPQG
;
A
#
# COMPACT_ATOMS: atom_id res chain seq x y z
N MET A 1 -37.48 -13.48 19.99
CA MET A 1 -36.65 -12.29 19.69
C MET A 1 -36.71 -11.88 18.22
N ALA A 2 -36.67 -12.80 17.26
CA ALA A 2 -36.82 -12.48 15.83
C ALA A 2 -38.14 -11.76 15.46
N ASP A 3 -39.26 -12.07 16.11
CA ASP A 3 -40.55 -11.42 15.82
C ASP A 3 -40.69 -10.01 16.40
N ALA A 4 -40.02 -9.71 17.53
CA ALA A 4 -39.98 -8.36 18.11
C ALA A 4 -39.09 -7.42 17.28
N SER A 5 -37.98 -7.94 16.75
CA SER A 5 -37.08 -7.19 15.87
C SER A 5 -37.71 -6.95 14.48
N ARG A 6 -38.51 -7.90 13.97
CA ARG A 6 -39.33 -7.70 12.76
C ARG A 6 -40.44 -6.66 12.95
N ALA A 7 -41.11 -6.64 14.10
CA ALA A 7 -42.15 -5.65 14.39
C ALA A 7 -41.58 -4.22 14.43
N LEU A 8 -40.42 -4.02 15.10
CA LEU A 8 -39.72 -2.74 15.14
C LEU A 8 -39.19 -2.30 13.76
N ALA A 9 -38.67 -3.24 12.95
CA ALA A 9 -38.20 -2.93 11.60
C ALA A 9 -39.35 -2.56 10.64
N ILE A 10 -40.54 -3.15 10.79
CA ILE A 10 -41.72 -2.83 9.97
C ILE A 10 -42.32 -1.48 10.37
N GLU A 11 -42.34 -1.14 11.67
CA GLU A 11 -42.82 0.16 12.14
C GLU A 11 -41.87 1.30 11.77
N PHE A 12 -40.55 1.06 11.74
CA PHE A 12 -39.56 2.05 11.27
C PHE A 12 -39.51 2.19 9.75
N ALA A 13 -39.63 1.10 8.98
CA ALA A 13 -39.66 1.16 7.52
C ALA A 13 -40.91 1.88 6.99
N GLY A 14 -42.04 1.81 7.72
CA GLY A 14 -43.26 2.55 7.40
C GLY A 14 -43.13 4.07 7.53
N ASN A 15 -42.21 4.57 8.38
CA ASN A 15 -42.00 6.01 8.59
C ASN A 15 -40.92 6.62 7.68
N LEU A 16 -40.08 5.80 7.04
CA LEU A 16 -39.00 6.26 6.15
C LEU A 16 -39.40 6.37 4.68
N VAL A 17 -40.58 5.86 4.30
CA VAL A 17 -41.12 5.95 2.93
C VAL A 17 -42.33 6.89 2.90
N ALA A 18 -42.07 8.18 3.12
CA ALA A 18 -42.96 9.27 2.74
C ALA A 18 -42.23 10.22 1.77
N PRO A 19 -42.94 10.84 0.82
CA PRO A 19 -42.36 11.33 -0.42
C PRO A 19 -41.52 12.61 -0.19
N THR A 20 -40.33 12.64 -0.81
CA THR A 20 -39.47 13.81 -1.08
C THR A 20 -39.84 15.13 -0.39
N PRO A 21 -39.06 15.60 0.61
CA PRO A 21 -39.24 16.94 1.13
C PRO A 21 -38.28 17.91 0.41
N ARG A 22 -38.86 18.85 -0.33
CA ARG A 22 -38.21 20.16 -0.55
C ARG A 22 -38.22 20.88 0.80
N GLY A 23 -37.02 21.17 1.34
CA GLY A 23 -36.85 22.12 2.45
C GLY A 23 -36.68 21.51 3.86
N LEU A 24 -35.75 20.59 4.06
CA LEU A 24 -35.27 20.27 5.42
C LEU A 24 -34.32 21.37 5.87
N SER A 25 -34.62 22.00 7.01
CA SER A 25 -33.75 23.01 7.62
C SER A 25 -32.44 22.36 8.09
N GLU A 26 -31.34 23.12 8.10
CA GLU A 26 -30.01 22.67 8.54
C GLU A 26 -30.05 21.99 9.92
N LYS A 27 -30.85 22.53 10.85
CA LYS A 27 -31.10 21.92 12.16
C LYS A 27 -31.73 20.53 12.08
N ALA A 28 -32.59 20.27 11.10
CA ALA A 28 -33.17 18.94 10.91
C ALA A 28 -32.13 17.95 10.37
N VAL A 29 -31.17 18.43 9.56
CA VAL A 29 -30.06 17.62 9.07
C VAL A 29 -29.08 17.30 10.19
N ASP A 30 -28.75 18.26 11.05
CA ASP A 30 -27.86 18.03 12.20
C ASP A 30 -28.49 17.12 13.25
N ASN A 31 -29.79 17.28 13.53
CA ASN A 31 -30.51 16.34 14.38
C ASN A 31 -30.53 14.93 13.78
N ALA A 32 -30.77 14.79 12.47
CA ALA A 32 -30.73 13.49 11.80
C ALA A 32 -29.33 12.86 11.83
N ARG A 33 -28.25 13.65 11.72
CA ARG A 33 -26.87 13.19 11.88
C ARG A 33 -26.59 12.71 13.30
N GLN A 34 -27.07 13.45 14.30
CA GLN A 34 -26.92 13.08 15.70
C GLN A 34 -27.68 11.80 16.03
N ASP A 35 -28.91 11.67 15.54
CA ASP A 35 -29.74 10.48 15.71
C ASP A 35 -29.15 9.25 14.99
N LEU A 36 -28.62 9.43 13.77
CA LEU A 36 -27.88 8.39 13.05
C LEU A 36 -26.59 7.98 13.78
N GLY A 37 -25.88 8.93 14.38
CA GLY A 37 -24.69 8.65 15.18
C GLY A 37 -25.01 7.85 16.43
N ALA A 38 -26.08 8.21 17.15
CA ALA A 38 -26.56 7.47 18.31
C ALA A 38 -27.02 6.06 17.94
N LEU A 39 -27.76 5.91 16.84
CA LEU A 39 -28.20 4.62 16.33
C LEU A 39 -27.02 3.74 15.92
N LEU A 40 -26.01 4.31 15.25
CA LEU A 40 -24.81 3.57 14.87
C LEU A 40 -24.09 3.04 16.11
N SER A 41 -23.92 3.87 17.15
CA SER A 41 -23.31 3.46 18.42
C SER A 41 -24.09 2.32 19.09
N GLN A 42 -25.42 2.42 19.10
CA GLN A 42 -26.26 1.37 19.68
C GLN A 42 -26.17 0.07 18.86
N CYS A 43 -26.17 0.16 17.52
CA CYS A 43 -26.00 -1.00 16.66
C CYS A 43 -24.62 -1.63 16.82
N THR A 44 -23.56 -0.84 17.02
CA THR A 44 -22.22 -1.41 17.28
C THR A 44 -22.18 -2.14 18.62
N ASP A 45 -22.78 -1.58 19.67
CA ASP A 45 -22.81 -2.21 20.99
C ASP A 45 -23.66 -3.51 20.98
N GLU A 46 -24.80 -3.50 20.28
CA GLU A 46 -25.64 -4.69 20.10
C GLU A 46 -24.94 -5.75 19.25
N VAL A 47 -24.27 -5.37 18.16
CA VAL A 47 -23.50 -6.30 17.33
C VAL A 47 -22.31 -6.87 18.11
N GLU A 48 -21.57 -6.06 18.86
CA GLU A 48 -20.51 -6.55 19.74
C GLU A 48 -21.06 -7.52 20.78
N GLY A 49 -22.18 -7.18 21.44
CA GLY A 49 -22.85 -8.06 22.41
C GLY A 49 -23.28 -9.40 21.81
N VAL A 50 -23.93 -9.38 20.64
CA VAL A 50 -24.35 -10.58 19.90
C VAL A 50 -23.14 -11.39 19.43
N VAL A 51 -22.09 -10.73 18.94
CA VAL A 51 -20.85 -11.40 18.53
C VAL A 51 -20.22 -12.08 19.73
N TYR A 52 -20.12 -11.44 20.90
CA TYR A 52 -19.59 -12.06 22.10
C TYR A 52 -20.45 -13.22 22.63
N GLU A 53 -21.78 -13.06 22.63
CA GLU A 53 -22.71 -14.12 23.09
C GLU A 53 -22.68 -15.35 22.16
N HIS A 54 -22.56 -15.12 20.85
CA HIS A 54 -22.55 -16.18 19.85
C HIS A 54 -21.14 -16.67 19.50
N HIS A 55 -20.07 -16.01 19.94
CA HIS A 55 -18.69 -16.41 19.67
C HIS A 55 -18.41 -17.81 20.20
N GLN A 56 -18.87 -18.12 21.41
CA GLN A 56 -18.65 -19.44 21.99
C GLN A 56 -19.42 -20.54 21.23
N ARG A 57 -20.67 -20.27 20.82
CA ARG A 57 -21.44 -21.18 19.96
C ARG A 57 -20.80 -21.35 18.58
N PHE A 58 -20.22 -20.28 18.03
CA PHE A 58 -19.48 -20.33 16.78
C PHE A 58 -18.20 -21.17 16.91
N LEU A 59 -17.42 -20.99 17.97
CA LEU A 59 -16.24 -21.83 18.25
C LEU A 59 -16.61 -23.31 18.43
N GLU A 60 -17.71 -23.60 19.14
CA GLU A 60 -18.23 -24.97 19.30
C GLU A 60 -18.69 -25.55 17.95
N ALA A 61 -19.35 -24.76 17.11
CA ALA A 61 -19.75 -25.17 15.76
C ALA A 61 -18.54 -25.38 14.84
N CYS A 62 -17.53 -24.51 14.89
CA CYS A 62 -16.28 -24.68 14.14
C CYS A 62 -15.55 -25.97 14.55
N LYS A 63 -15.55 -26.30 15.84
CA LYS A 63 -14.98 -27.57 16.32
C LYS A 63 -15.75 -28.79 15.77
N GLY A 64 -17.09 -28.69 15.72
CA GLY A 64 -17.90 -29.73 15.09
C GLY A 64 -17.65 -29.87 13.58
N VAL A 65 -17.30 -28.79 12.88
CA VAL A 65 -16.89 -28.85 11.47
C VAL A 65 -15.53 -29.53 11.31
N GLU A 66 -14.56 -29.22 12.18
CA GLU A 66 -13.26 -29.89 12.22
C GLU A 66 -13.41 -31.40 12.45
N ASP A 67 -14.28 -31.81 13.40
CA ASP A 67 -14.59 -33.22 13.64
C ASP A 67 -15.23 -33.90 12.41
N ILE A 68 -16.06 -33.18 11.64
CA ILE A 68 -16.67 -33.68 10.40
C ILE A 68 -15.63 -33.79 9.29
N GLU A 69 -14.72 -32.82 9.17
CA GLU A 69 -13.62 -32.86 8.20
C GLU A 69 -12.70 -34.06 8.45
N ASP A 70 -12.39 -34.36 9.71
CA ASP A 70 -11.64 -35.57 10.10
C ASP A 70 -12.40 -36.85 9.73
N GLN A 71 -13.71 -36.90 9.94
CA GLN A 71 -14.54 -38.04 9.54
C GLN A 71 -14.64 -38.20 8.01
N VAL A 72 -14.70 -37.09 7.27
CA VAL A 72 -14.71 -37.09 5.79
C VAL A 72 -13.35 -37.52 5.26
N ALA A 73 -12.25 -37.10 5.87
CA ALA A 73 -10.90 -37.57 5.55
C ALA A 73 -10.77 -39.08 5.78
N LEU A 74 -11.29 -39.58 6.90
CA LEU A 74 -11.35 -41.01 7.19
C LEU A 74 -12.18 -41.78 6.13
N LEU A 75 -13.37 -41.29 5.79
CA LEU A 75 -14.22 -41.85 4.73
C LEU A 75 -13.52 -41.86 3.37
N ARG A 76 -12.80 -40.78 3.03
CA ARG A 76 -12.02 -40.69 1.79
C ARG A 76 -10.93 -41.76 1.76
N ASN A 77 -10.23 -41.96 2.87
CA ASN A 77 -9.22 -43.02 2.99
C ASN A 77 -9.85 -44.43 2.83
N TYR A 78 -11.02 -44.68 3.43
CA TYR A 78 -11.75 -45.93 3.24
C TYR A 78 -12.18 -46.14 1.77
N THR A 79 -12.73 -45.12 1.12
CA THR A 79 -13.17 -45.23 -0.28
C THR A 79 -11.99 -45.38 -1.26
N ASN A 80 -10.87 -44.72 -1.00
CA ASN A 80 -9.64 -44.90 -1.76
C ASN A 80 -9.08 -46.33 -1.59
N GLY A 81 -9.05 -46.83 -0.35
CA GLY A 81 -8.66 -48.21 -0.05
C GLY A 81 -9.56 -49.25 -0.73
N LEU A 82 -10.89 -49.04 -0.72
CA LEU A 82 -11.85 -49.89 -1.42
C LEU A 82 -11.68 -49.83 -2.94
N THR A 83 -11.40 -48.65 -3.51
CA THR A 83 -11.15 -48.48 -4.95
C THR A 83 -9.87 -49.20 -5.37
N ALA A 84 -8.80 -49.11 -4.57
CA ALA A 84 -7.57 -49.86 -4.79
C ALA A 84 -7.79 -51.38 -4.70
N LEU A 85 -8.60 -51.84 -3.75
CA LEU A 85 -8.95 -53.25 -3.60
C LEU A 85 -9.76 -53.78 -4.80
N VAL A 86 -10.72 -52.98 -5.32
CA VAL A 86 -11.48 -53.30 -6.53
C VAL A 86 -10.57 -53.34 -7.78
N GLN A 87 -9.63 -52.40 -7.91
CA GLN A 87 -8.62 -52.40 -8.98
C GLN A 87 -7.73 -53.64 -8.93
N ASN A 88 -7.26 -54.03 -7.73
CA ASN A 88 -6.44 -55.21 -7.52
C ASN A 88 -7.20 -56.51 -7.80
N LEU A 89 -8.47 -56.63 -7.40
CA LEU A 89 -9.32 -57.77 -7.75
C LEU A 89 -9.57 -57.85 -9.27
N LYS A 90 -9.70 -56.70 -9.94
CA LYS A 90 -9.83 -56.64 -11.41
C LYS A 90 -8.53 -57.07 -12.10
N GLY A 91 -7.37 -56.71 -11.55
CA GLY A 91 -6.05 -57.16 -12.02
C GLY A 91 -5.80 -58.66 -11.83
N GLN A 92 -6.23 -59.25 -10.70
CA GLN A 92 -6.10 -60.69 -10.48
C GLN A 92 -6.93 -61.55 -11.46
N LYS A 93 -8.09 -61.06 -11.91
CA LYS A 93 -8.85 -61.72 -13.01
C LYS A 93 -8.13 -61.71 -14.36
N GLN A 94 -7.20 -60.77 -14.58
CA GLN A 94 -6.38 -60.73 -15.79
C GLN A 94 -5.15 -61.66 -15.66
N LEU A 95 -4.53 -61.73 -14.47
CA LEU A 95 -3.45 -62.69 -14.17
C LEU A 95 -3.91 -64.16 -14.28
N GLY A 96 -5.12 -64.49 -13.82
CA GLY A 96 -5.67 -65.85 -13.98
C GLY A 96 -5.83 -66.29 -15.45
N LYS A 97 -5.99 -65.35 -16.38
CA LYS A 97 -6.04 -65.65 -17.83
C LYS A 97 -4.65 -65.78 -18.45
N GLN A 98 -3.64 -65.09 -17.91
CA GLN A 98 -2.26 -65.16 -18.38
C GLN A 98 -1.56 -66.44 -17.88
N VAL A 99 -1.84 -66.90 -16.66
CA VAL A 99 -1.31 -68.17 -16.12
C VAL A 99 -1.88 -69.40 -16.87
N ALA A 100 -3.14 -69.33 -17.31
CA ALA A 100 -3.75 -70.39 -18.14
C ALA A 100 -3.14 -70.48 -19.56
N GLN A 101 -2.51 -69.40 -20.05
CA GLN A 101 -1.84 -69.38 -21.36
C GLN A 101 -0.37 -69.83 -21.30
N ALA A 102 0.28 -69.74 -20.14
CA ALA A 102 1.67 -70.16 -19.95
C ALA A 102 1.85 -71.66 -19.63
N GLY A 103 0.79 -72.35 -19.21
CA GLY A 103 0.83 -73.75 -18.74
C GLY A 103 0.60 -74.83 -19.80
N ARG A 104 1.29 -74.80 -20.95
CA ARG A 104 1.19 -75.88 -21.95
C ARG A 104 2.55 -76.36 -22.46
N ALA A 105 3.26 -77.15 -21.63
CA ALA A 105 4.27 -78.12 -22.09
C ALA A 105 4.60 -79.19 -21.02
N ALA A 106 4.09 -80.40 -21.26
CA ALA A 106 4.62 -81.75 -20.94
C ALA A 106 4.82 -82.24 -19.47
N PRO A 107 4.77 -83.59 -19.25
CA PRO A 107 4.29 -84.20 -18.00
C PRO A 107 5.36 -84.77 -17.04
N LEU A 108 4.89 -85.02 -15.82
CA LEU A 108 5.48 -85.58 -14.58
C LEU A 108 6.61 -86.62 -14.69
N PRO A 109 7.38 -86.78 -13.60
CA PRO A 109 7.35 -88.05 -12.85
C PRO A 109 7.05 -87.90 -11.35
N GLU A 110 6.59 -89.00 -10.77
CA GLU A 110 5.90 -89.17 -9.49
C GLU A 110 6.78 -88.97 -8.22
N ALA A 111 6.16 -88.37 -7.18
CA ALA A 111 6.21 -88.61 -5.72
C ALA A 111 7.59 -88.79 -4.99
N PRO A 112 7.80 -88.25 -3.75
CA PRO A 112 6.88 -88.47 -2.64
C PRO A 112 6.63 -87.26 -1.70
N ASP A 113 5.59 -87.45 -0.89
CA ASP A 113 5.11 -86.64 0.23
C ASP A 113 6.20 -85.90 1.01
N LEU A 114 6.16 -84.56 0.96
CA LEU A 114 6.70 -83.70 2.01
C LEU A 114 5.74 -82.53 2.21
N PHE A 115 5.24 -82.44 3.43
CA PHE A 115 4.42 -81.39 4.02
C PHE A 115 4.77 -79.97 3.51
N PRO A 116 3.79 -79.06 3.37
CA PRO A 116 4.10 -77.65 3.18
C PRO A 116 4.78 -77.17 4.48
N SER A 117 6.09 -76.98 4.41
CA SER A 117 6.83 -76.30 5.46
C SER A 117 6.41 -74.83 5.42
N ASP A 118 5.66 -74.41 6.42
CA ASP A 118 5.43 -73.02 6.78
C ASP A 118 6.79 -72.32 6.94
N ASP A 119 7.19 -71.52 5.95
CA ASP A 119 8.34 -70.62 6.06
C ASP A 119 7.90 -69.19 5.72
N ASP A 120 6.92 -68.69 6.48
CA ASP A 120 6.44 -67.30 6.40
C ASP A 120 7.56 -66.29 6.72
N SER A 121 8.59 -66.71 7.46
CA SER A 121 9.84 -65.96 7.68
C SER A 121 10.59 -65.65 6.38
N SER A 122 10.47 -66.48 5.33
CA SER A 122 11.09 -66.21 4.02
C SER A 122 10.42 -65.07 3.26
N ARG A 123 9.10 -64.89 3.45
CA ARG A 123 8.29 -63.90 2.74
C ARG A 123 8.47 -62.50 3.31
N VAL A 124 8.56 -62.38 4.64
CA VAL A 124 8.86 -61.10 5.30
C VAL A 124 10.25 -60.62 4.91
N ARG A 125 11.27 -61.50 4.93
CA ARG A 125 12.62 -61.15 4.46
C ARG A 125 12.66 -60.74 2.99
N ALA A 126 11.82 -61.33 2.14
CA ALA A 126 11.69 -60.90 0.75
C ALA A 126 11.14 -59.47 0.64
N ILE A 127 10.12 -59.12 1.43
CA ILE A 127 9.54 -57.77 1.50
C ILE A 127 10.57 -56.76 2.03
N GLU A 128 11.32 -57.11 3.08
CA GLU A 128 12.42 -56.29 3.62
C GLU A 128 13.45 -55.98 2.54
N SER A 129 13.90 -56.99 1.80
CA SER A 129 14.90 -56.82 0.74
C SER A 129 14.40 -55.93 -0.42
N GLN A 130 13.11 -56.03 -0.77
CA GLN A 130 12.50 -55.20 -1.81
C GLN A 130 12.37 -53.73 -1.36
N LEU A 131 12.02 -53.50 -0.10
CA LEU A 131 11.97 -52.17 0.50
C LEU A 131 13.36 -51.54 0.60
N GLU A 132 14.40 -52.30 0.92
CA GLU A 132 15.78 -51.80 0.87
C GLU A 132 16.20 -51.37 -0.54
N VAL A 133 15.84 -52.17 -1.56
CA VAL A 133 16.12 -51.82 -2.96
C VAL A 133 15.38 -50.55 -3.36
N LEU A 134 14.10 -50.43 -3.02
CA LEU A 134 13.30 -49.24 -3.27
C LEU A 134 13.91 -48.00 -2.60
N LEU A 135 14.36 -48.10 -1.34
CA LEU A 135 15.01 -46.99 -0.64
C LEU A 135 16.33 -46.58 -1.31
N ARG A 136 17.13 -47.53 -1.80
CA ARG A 136 18.36 -47.24 -2.56
C ARG A 136 18.08 -46.59 -3.91
N GLU A 137 17.09 -47.08 -4.64
CA GLU A 137 16.66 -46.49 -5.91
C GLU A 137 16.11 -45.08 -5.69
N LEU A 138 15.39 -44.85 -4.59
CA LEU A 138 14.91 -43.54 -4.21
C LEU A 138 16.08 -42.59 -3.89
N ASP A 139 17.11 -43.05 -3.18
CA ASP A 139 18.32 -42.24 -2.95
C ASP A 139 19.01 -41.84 -4.25
N VAL A 140 19.11 -42.77 -5.20
CA VAL A 140 19.67 -42.50 -6.53
C VAL A 140 18.80 -41.49 -7.29
N ALA A 141 17.48 -41.68 -7.31
CA ALA A 141 16.56 -40.77 -7.99
C ALA A 141 16.60 -39.35 -7.39
N VAL A 142 16.66 -39.23 -6.06
CA VAL A 142 16.81 -37.95 -5.36
C VAL A 142 18.18 -37.31 -5.68
N ALA A 143 19.26 -38.09 -5.72
CA ALA A 143 20.60 -37.60 -6.05
C ALA A 143 20.70 -37.09 -7.50
N VAL A 144 20.09 -37.81 -8.45
CA VAL A 144 20.04 -37.44 -9.88
C VAL A 144 19.01 -36.33 -10.15
N ARG A 145 18.16 -35.99 -9.18
CA ARG A 145 17.04 -35.05 -9.30
C ARG A 145 15.99 -35.48 -10.34
N ASP A 146 15.82 -36.79 -10.51
CA ASP A 146 14.75 -37.33 -11.34
C ASP A 146 13.42 -37.31 -10.57
N LEU A 147 12.77 -36.15 -10.57
CA LEU A 147 11.55 -35.88 -9.79
C LEU A 147 10.39 -36.85 -10.10
N PRO A 148 10.09 -37.20 -11.37
CA PRO A 148 9.08 -38.21 -11.68
C PRO A 148 9.36 -39.56 -11.02
N THR A 149 10.58 -40.06 -11.15
CA THR A 149 10.99 -41.38 -10.63
C THR A 149 11.03 -41.38 -9.11
N ALA A 150 11.62 -40.36 -8.48
CA ALA A 150 11.66 -40.21 -7.03
C ALA A 150 10.25 -40.20 -6.43
N ARG A 151 9.28 -39.59 -7.11
CA ARG A 151 7.89 -39.58 -6.67
C ARG A 151 7.17 -40.90 -6.84
N ALA A 152 7.38 -41.58 -7.97
CA ALA A 152 6.79 -42.91 -8.17
C ALA A 152 7.29 -43.89 -7.10
N LEU A 153 8.58 -43.81 -6.75
CA LEU A 153 9.18 -44.62 -5.68
C LEU A 153 8.69 -44.23 -4.28
N LEU A 154 8.49 -42.93 -3.99
CA LEU A 154 7.88 -42.49 -2.73
C LEU A 154 6.44 -42.99 -2.59
N ALA A 155 5.63 -42.87 -3.64
CA ALA A 155 4.25 -43.36 -3.64
C ALA A 155 4.20 -44.89 -3.46
N ALA A 156 5.07 -45.63 -4.15
CA ALA A 156 5.20 -47.07 -3.95
C ALA A 156 5.61 -47.44 -2.52
N GLY A 157 6.52 -46.66 -1.91
CA GLY A 157 6.91 -46.83 -0.51
C GLY A 157 5.77 -46.54 0.47
N GLU A 158 4.99 -45.48 0.25
CA GLU A 158 3.80 -45.13 1.04
C GLU A 158 2.69 -46.19 0.88
N ASP A 159 2.47 -46.71 -0.34
CA ASP A 159 1.55 -47.82 -0.60
C ASP A 159 1.99 -49.12 0.09
N CYS A 160 3.29 -49.42 0.07
CA CYS A 160 3.86 -50.55 0.82
C CYS A 160 3.61 -50.39 2.32
N LEU A 161 3.83 -49.20 2.89
CA LEU A 161 3.49 -48.94 4.29
C LEU A 161 1.99 -49.15 4.57
N ALA A 162 1.11 -48.65 3.71
CA ALA A 162 -0.34 -48.85 3.89
C ALA A 162 -0.75 -50.34 3.88
N VAL A 163 -0.09 -51.16 3.07
CA VAL A 163 -0.29 -52.63 3.08
C VAL A 163 0.23 -53.25 4.39
N LEU A 164 1.41 -52.82 4.86
CA LEU A 164 1.98 -53.27 6.13
C LEU A 164 1.11 -52.86 7.33
N ASP A 165 0.42 -51.72 7.26
CA ASP A 165 -0.51 -51.23 8.29
C ASP A 165 -1.75 -52.08 8.38
N ARG A 166 -2.31 -52.46 7.23
CA ARG A 166 -3.49 -53.32 7.16
C ARG A 166 -3.23 -54.68 7.80
N ASP A 167 -2.05 -55.24 7.55
CA ASP A 167 -1.68 -56.59 7.96
C ASP A 167 -0.83 -56.59 9.28
N ALA A 168 -0.67 -55.42 9.93
CA ALA A 168 0.19 -55.21 11.08
C ALA A 168 -0.11 -56.13 12.28
N GLY A 169 -1.38 -56.47 12.50
CA GLY A 169 -1.81 -57.34 13.60
C GLY A 169 -1.33 -58.78 13.44
N VAL A 170 -1.23 -59.27 12.20
CA VAL A 170 -0.73 -60.62 11.90
C VAL A 170 0.80 -60.61 11.93
N LEU A 171 1.41 -59.62 11.28
CA LEU A 171 2.86 -59.49 11.16
C LEU A 171 3.56 -59.24 12.52
N SER A 172 2.89 -58.56 13.46
CA SER A 172 3.43 -58.35 14.82
C SER A 172 3.42 -59.61 15.69
N LEU A 173 2.64 -60.63 15.32
CA LEU A 173 2.62 -61.93 16.02
C LEU A 173 3.65 -62.89 15.43
N GLU A 174 3.96 -62.75 14.14
CA GLU A 174 4.89 -63.62 13.42
C GLU A 174 6.35 -63.14 13.52
N VAL A 175 6.58 -61.83 13.69
CA VAL A 175 7.92 -61.24 13.68
C VAL A 175 8.09 -60.28 14.87
N GLU A 176 8.91 -60.68 15.85
CA GLU A 176 9.15 -59.90 17.08
C GLU A 176 9.70 -58.48 16.80
N GLU A 177 10.49 -58.31 15.74
CA GLU A 177 11.12 -57.03 15.38
C GLU A 177 10.31 -56.20 14.36
N PHE A 178 9.12 -56.64 13.97
CA PHE A 178 8.31 -55.95 12.96
C PHE A 178 8.00 -54.48 13.28
N PRO A 179 7.61 -54.10 14.52
CA PRO A 179 7.32 -52.70 14.84
C PRO A 179 8.53 -51.77 14.69
N SER A 180 9.73 -52.24 15.05
CA SER A 180 10.97 -51.45 14.96
C SER A 180 11.43 -51.32 13.52
N TRP A 181 11.37 -52.41 12.73
CA TRP A 181 11.67 -52.38 11.31
C TRP A 181 10.70 -51.47 10.53
N ARG A 182 9.39 -51.58 10.78
CA ARG A 182 8.37 -50.71 10.18
C ARG A 182 8.65 -49.24 10.50
N HIS A 183 8.93 -48.90 11.75
CA HIS A 183 9.28 -47.53 12.12
C HIS A 183 10.55 -47.04 11.43
N HIS A 184 11.55 -47.92 11.25
CA HIS A 184 12.74 -47.62 10.48
C HIS A 184 12.42 -47.28 9.02
N VAL A 185 11.59 -48.08 8.35
CA VAL A 185 11.17 -47.83 6.96
C VAL A 185 10.37 -46.53 6.85
N GLU A 186 9.41 -46.30 7.75
CA GLU A 186 8.60 -45.07 7.78
C GLU A 186 9.47 -43.83 7.97
N SER A 187 10.39 -43.85 8.94
CA SER A 187 11.33 -42.75 9.18
C SER A 187 12.28 -42.54 8.00
N ALA A 188 12.70 -43.62 7.34
CA ALA A 188 13.56 -43.61 6.16
C ALA A 188 12.88 -42.99 4.92
N ILE A 189 11.59 -43.28 4.70
CA ILE A 189 10.77 -42.67 3.64
C ILE A 189 10.51 -41.19 3.97
N ALA A 190 10.12 -40.88 5.20
CA ALA A 190 9.86 -39.51 5.65
C ALA A 190 11.11 -38.61 5.53
N LEU A 191 12.30 -39.13 5.87
CA LEU A 191 13.56 -38.42 5.73
C LEU A 191 13.88 -38.09 4.25
N ARG A 192 13.65 -39.04 3.35
CA ARG A 192 13.90 -38.86 1.91
C ARG A 192 12.90 -37.90 1.28
N LYS A 193 11.62 -37.97 1.67
CA LYS A 193 10.58 -36.99 1.30
C LYS A 193 10.98 -35.58 1.71
N ARG A 194 11.45 -35.38 2.95
CA ARG A 194 11.98 -34.08 3.43
C ARG A 194 13.21 -33.63 2.65
N THR A 195 14.12 -34.54 2.32
CA THR A 195 15.34 -34.23 1.56
C THR A 195 15.01 -33.77 0.14
N LEU A 196 14.06 -34.45 -0.52
CA LEU A 196 13.56 -34.07 -1.83
C LEU A 196 12.86 -32.71 -1.79
N ALA A 197 11.99 -32.48 -0.81
CA ALA A 197 11.34 -31.19 -0.61
C ALA A 197 12.36 -30.07 -0.40
N ALA A 198 13.36 -30.26 0.47
CA ALA A 198 14.43 -29.29 0.69
C ALA A 198 15.27 -29.02 -0.58
N ALA A 199 15.46 -30.02 -1.45
CA ALA A 199 16.13 -29.83 -2.73
C ALA A 199 15.31 -28.97 -3.70
N LEU A 200 13.99 -29.21 -3.77
CA LEU A 200 13.05 -28.38 -4.55
C LEU A 200 12.96 -26.95 -4.03
N GLU A 201 12.90 -26.77 -2.71
CA GLU A 201 12.92 -25.46 -2.08
C GLU A 201 14.22 -24.72 -2.38
N ARG A 202 15.38 -25.39 -2.34
CA ARG A 202 16.66 -24.76 -2.74
C ARG A 202 16.68 -24.36 -4.21
N GLN A 203 16.08 -25.16 -5.08
CA GLN A 203 15.94 -24.81 -6.50
C GLN A 203 15.05 -23.58 -6.68
N LEU A 204 13.91 -23.51 -5.98
CA LEU A 204 13.06 -22.32 -5.95
C LEU A 204 13.75 -21.13 -5.28
N ALA A 205 14.67 -21.35 -4.35
CA ALA A 205 15.39 -20.29 -3.66
C ALA A 205 16.41 -19.59 -4.58
N ASP A 206 16.77 -20.17 -5.72
CA ASP A 206 17.63 -19.53 -6.70
C ASP A 206 16.88 -18.39 -7.40
N ALA A 207 17.39 -17.16 -7.24
CA ALA A 207 16.79 -15.96 -7.83
C ALA A 207 16.81 -15.97 -9.36
N HIS A 208 17.62 -16.84 -9.99
CA HIS A 208 17.72 -16.94 -11.45
C HIS A 208 16.84 -18.04 -12.05
N ALA A 209 16.05 -18.74 -11.24
CA ALA A 209 15.16 -19.78 -11.73
C ALA A 209 14.22 -19.25 -12.81
N SER A 210 14.12 -19.98 -13.92
CA SER A 210 13.24 -19.59 -15.03
C SER A 210 11.77 -19.84 -14.67
N GLY A 211 10.83 -19.09 -15.25
CA GLY A 211 9.39 -19.32 -15.04
C GLY A 211 8.94 -20.78 -15.18
N PRO A 212 9.35 -21.55 -16.23
CA PRO A 212 8.99 -22.96 -16.32
C PRO A 212 9.60 -23.83 -15.22
N GLU A 213 10.81 -23.52 -14.73
CA GLU A 213 11.42 -24.22 -13.58
C GLU A 213 10.68 -23.94 -12.29
N ILE A 214 10.24 -22.70 -12.06
CA ILE A 214 9.42 -22.33 -10.91
C ILE A 214 8.12 -23.13 -10.96
N ARG A 215 7.41 -23.11 -12.09
CA ARG A 215 6.16 -23.86 -12.25
C ARG A 215 6.32 -25.36 -12.05
N SER A 216 7.40 -25.96 -12.57
CA SER A 216 7.63 -27.40 -12.44
C SER A 216 7.99 -27.80 -11.01
N ALA A 217 8.87 -27.03 -10.35
CA ALA A 217 9.26 -27.26 -8.96
C ALA A 217 8.10 -27.02 -7.99
N THR A 218 7.30 -25.97 -8.19
CA THR A 218 6.10 -25.68 -7.38
C THR A 218 5.06 -26.78 -7.53
N ARG A 219 4.77 -27.28 -8.74
CA ARG A 219 3.87 -28.43 -8.93
C ARG A 219 4.38 -29.69 -8.24
N ALA A 220 5.67 -29.96 -8.33
CA ALA A 220 6.29 -31.11 -7.66
C ALA A 220 6.18 -30.99 -6.13
N LEU A 221 6.35 -29.77 -5.61
CA LEU A 221 6.24 -29.50 -4.18
C LEU A 221 4.79 -29.57 -3.69
N GLY A 222 3.82 -29.09 -4.47
CA GLY A 222 2.38 -29.20 -4.15
C GLY A 222 1.94 -30.66 -4.04
N GLN A 223 2.46 -31.51 -4.92
CA GLN A 223 2.18 -32.94 -4.87
C GLN A 223 2.90 -33.69 -3.74
N LEU A 224 3.92 -33.11 -3.10
CA LEU A 224 4.67 -33.72 -1.99
C LEU A 224 4.20 -33.25 -0.61
N LEU A 225 3.93 -31.95 -0.46
CA LEU A 225 3.69 -31.27 0.82
C LEU A 225 2.34 -30.54 0.87
N GLY A 226 1.60 -30.49 -0.24
CA GLY A 226 0.36 -29.75 -0.37
C GLY A 226 0.53 -28.36 -1.01
N ASP A 227 -0.58 -27.85 -1.55
CA ASP A 227 -0.59 -26.66 -2.41
C ASP A 227 -0.24 -25.38 -1.66
N CYS A 228 -0.69 -25.23 -0.41
CA CYS A 228 -0.37 -24.06 0.42
C CYS A 228 1.15 -23.88 0.61
N HIS A 229 1.87 -24.98 0.88
CA HIS A 229 3.33 -24.93 1.07
C HIS A 229 4.04 -24.64 -0.25
N ALA A 230 3.55 -25.21 -1.35
CA ALA A 230 4.06 -24.94 -2.70
C ALA A 230 3.92 -23.47 -3.08
N VAL A 231 2.76 -22.87 -2.84
CA VAL A 231 2.54 -21.44 -3.07
C VAL A 231 3.45 -20.61 -2.18
N ALA A 232 3.56 -20.91 -0.90
CA ALA A 232 4.45 -20.17 0.00
C ALA A 232 5.93 -20.18 -0.49
N ALA A 233 6.43 -21.34 -0.92
CA ALA A 233 7.77 -21.47 -1.48
C ALA A 233 7.94 -20.70 -2.80
N MET A 234 6.94 -20.75 -3.68
CA MET A 234 6.91 -19.98 -4.94
C MET A 234 6.94 -18.47 -4.68
N LEU A 235 6.10 -17.97 -3.77
CA LEU A 235 6.03 -16.55 -3.43
C LEU A 235 7.32 -16.07 -2.75
N HIS A 236 7.97 -16.93 -1.97
CA HIS A 236 9.29 -16.64 -1.41
C HIS A 236 10.37 -16.51 -2.51
N CYS A 237 10.33 -17.33 -3.57
CA CYS A 237 11.19 -17.16 -4.75
C CYS A 237 10.98 -15.77 -5.38
N TYR A 238 9.73 -15.37 -5.61
CA TYR A 238 9.40 -14.06 -6.17
C TYR A 238 9.83 -12.90 -5.27
N SER A 239 9.63 -12.97 -3.95
CA SER A 239 10.17 -11.97 -3.00
C SER A 239 11.69 -11.82 -3.13
N ARG A 240 12.42 -12.93 -3.30
CA ARG A 240 13.88 -12.88 -3.53
C ARG A 240 14.23 -12.20 -4.85
N LYS A 241 13.52 -12.51 -5.94
CA LYS A 241 13.72 -11.86 -7.24
C LYS A 241 13.51 -10.34 -7.15
N VAL A 242 12.41 -9.92 -6.53
CA VAL A 242 12.12 -8.51 -6.24
C VAL A 242 13.29 -7.91 -5.44
N GLY A 243 13.72 -8.55 -4.36
CA GLY A 243 14.86 -8.08 -3.55
C GLY A 243 16.17 -7.91 -4.33
N VAL A 244 16.51 -8.84 -5.23
CA VAL A 244 17.70 -8.74 -6.10
C VAL A 244 17.55 -7.56 -7.06
N HIS A 245 16.40 -7.39 -7.69
CA HIS A 245 16.14 -6.26 -8.59
C HIS A 245 16.22 -4.91 -7.87
N GLN A 246 15.66 -4.82 -6.66
CA GLN A 246 15.73 -3.63 -5.82
C GLN A 246 17.18 -3.30 -5.44
N ALA A 247 17.96 -4.31 -5.02
CA ALA A 247 19.37 -4.12 -4.69
C ALA A 247 20.20 -3.68 -5.91
N GLN A 248 19.90 -4.18 -7.11
CA GLN A 248 20.55 -3.75 -8.35
C GLN A 248 20.23 -2.28 -8.68
N LEU A 249 18.97 -1.87 -8.57
CA LEU A 249 18.55 -0.48 -8.79
C LEU A 249 19.23 0.47 -7.78
N LEU A 250 19.32 0.08 -6.51
CA LEU A 250 20.01 0.87 -5.50
C LEU A 250 21.50 1.03 -5.79
N LYS A 251 22.16 -0.01 -6.31
CA LYS A 251 23.56 0.09 -6.76
C LYS A 251 23.72 1.04 -7.94
N GLN A 252 22.77 1.04 -8.88
CA GLN A 252 22.77 1.95 -10.02
C GLN A 252 22.59 3.41 -9.58
N LEU A 253 21.63 3.65 -8.68
CA LEU A 253 21.42 4.98 -8.09
C LEU A 253 22.66 5.45 -7.32
N ALA A 254 23.27 4.59 -6.49
CA ALA A 254 24.49 4.93 -5.75
C ALA A 254 25.69 5.25 -6.68
N ALA A 255 25.81 4.55 -7.82
CA ALA A 255 26.85 4.80 -8.81
C ALA A 255 26.65 6.14 -9.54
N ALA A 256 25.41 6.56 -9.78
CA ALA A 256 25.10 7.87 -10.37
C ALA A 256 25.49 9.03 -9.42
N PHE A 257 25.28 8.86 -8.11
CA PHE A 257 25.62 9.88 -7.11
C PHE A 257 27.13 10.07 -6.86
N PHE A 258 27.95 9.05 -7.14
CA PHE A 258 29.41 9.13 -7.01
C PHE A 258 30.07 8.78 -8.35
N PRO A 259 30.08 9.70 -9.34
CA PRO A 259 30.94 9.53 -10.48
C PRO A 259 32.37 9.48 -9.95
N GLN A 260 33.05 8.34 -10.15
CA GLN A 260 34.44 8.17 -9.80
C GLN A 260 35.23 9.32 -10.42
N ILE A 261 35.71 10.26 -9.60
CA ILE A 261 36.77 11.16 -10.01
C ILE A 261 37.97 10.24 -10.27
N PRO A 262 38.46 10.10 -11.52
CA PRO A 262 39.67 9.34 -11.73
C PRO A 262 40.77 10.03 -10.92
N PHE A 263 41.32 9.28 -9.96
CA PHE A 263 42.39 9.72 -9.08
C PHE A 263 43.67 9.85 -9.91
N ALA A 264 43.75 10.88 -10.75
CA ALA A 264 44.99 11.37 -11.32
C ALA A 264 45.67 12.19 -10.23
N ALA A 265 46.71 11.61 -9.65
CA ALA A 265 47.54 12.18 -8.62
C ALA A 265 48.22 13.49 -9.12
N THR A 266 47.65 14.64 -8.79
CA THR A 266 48.40 15.90 -8.71
C THR A 266 48.09 16.58 -7.40
N ARG A 267 49.05 16.44 -6.48
CA ARG A 267 49.17 17.19 -5.23
C ARG A 267 49.21 18.69 -5.54
N THR A 268 48.19 19.42 -5.12
CA THR A 268 48.31 20.83 -4.71
C THR A 268 47.47 21.05 -3.45
N PRO A 269 48.00 21.68 -2.40
CA PRO A 269 47.25 21.98 -1.20
C PRO A 269 46.47 23.29 -1.39
N PHE A 270 45.37 23.42 -0.64
CA PHE A 270 44.74 24.69 -0.26
C PHE A 270 43.89 25.38 -1.34
N ILE A 271 42.56 25.23 -1.20
CA ILE A 271 41.52 26.29 -1.19
C ILE A 271 40.20 25.59 -0.82
N ASP A 272 39.39 26.27 -0.02
CA ASP A 272 38.16 25.85 0.64
C ASP A 272 37.16 25.05 -0.22
N PRO A 273 36.34 24.17 0.39
CA PRO A 273 35.30 23.45 -0.33
C PRO A 273 34.30 24.45 -0.93
N PRO A 274 34.10 24.50 -2.25
CA PRO A 274 33.10 25.37 -2.82
C PRO A 274 31.72 24.81 -2.47
N ASN A 275 30.84 25.74 -2.10
CA ASN A 275 29.41 25.59 -1.94
C ASN A 275 28.82 24.45 -2.78
N ARG A 276 27.99 23.63 -2.12
CA ARG A 276 26.89 22.89 -2.75
C ARG A 276 26.07 23.89 -3.56
N ALA A 277 26.45 24.10 -4.82
CA ALA A 277 25.65 24.82 -5.77
C ALA A 277 24.39 23.99 -5.98
N THR A 278 23.29 24.54 -5.51
CA THR A 278 21.93 24.30 -5.96
C THR A 278 21.91 24.11 -7.47
N VAL A 279 21.95 22.85 -7.92
CA VAL A 279 21.52 22.49 -9.26
C VAL A 279 20.03 22.81 -9.33
N SER A 280 19.68 23.56 -10.36
CA SER A 280 18.38 24.20 -10.55
C SER A 280 17.23 23.19 -10.64
N GLY A 281 16.26 23.32 -9.74
CA GLY A 281 14.84 23.50 -10.08
C GLY A 281 14.04 22.44 -10.84
N GLY A 282 14.62 21.30 -11.24
CA GLY A 282 13.90 20.16 -11.81
C GLY A 282 14.00 18.95 -10.88
N ALA A 283 12.97 18.10 -10.84
CA ALA A 283 13.14 16.77 -10.26
C ALA A 283 14.39 16.13 -10.87
N ASP A 284 15.36 15.73 -10.06
CA ASP A 284 16.56 15.03 -10.55
C ASP A 284 16.07 13.84 -11.39
N PRO A 285 16.31 13.81 -12.72
CA PRO A 285 15.70 12.81 -13.61
C PRO A 285 16.00 11.38 -13.11
N ASP A 286 17.17 11.19 -12.52
CA ASP A 286 17.65 9.97 -11.91
C ASP A 286 16.71 9.42 -10.81
N ASN A 287 16.07 10.29 -10.01
CA ASN A 287 15.15 9.87 -8.95
C ASN A 287 13.81 9.36 -9.49
N LEU A 288 13.31 9.99 -10.56
CA LEU A 288 12.07 9.58 -11.22
C LEU A 288 12.28 8.28 -12.00
N GLU A 289 13.41 8.16 -12.70
CA GLU A 289 13.81 6.92 -13.40
C GLU A 289 13.96 5.75 -12.42
N TYR A 290 14.66 5.96 -11.31
CA TYR A 290 14.77 4.96 -10.24
C TYR A 290 13.39 4.56 -9.70
N ALA A 291 12.54 5.53 -9.39
CA ALA A 291 11.19 5.27 -8.86
C ALA A 291 10.34 4.46 -9.86
N GLY A 292 10.37 4.82 -11.13
CA GLY A 292 9.64 4.13 -12.19
C GLY A 292 10.12 2.71 -12.36
N ALA A 293 11.44 2.52 -12.48
CA ALA A 293 12.04 1.20 -12.61
C ALA A 293 11.77 0.30 -11.40
N LEU A 294 11.78 0.87 -10.18
CA LEU A 294 11.49 0.15 -8.95
C LEU A 294 10.05 -0.37 -8.92
N VAL A 295 9.08 0.50 -9.20
CA VAL A 295 7.66 0.14 -9.21
C VAL A 295 7.39 -0.86 -10.32
N GLN A 296 7.84 -0.56 -11.53
CA GLN A 296 7.62 -1.40 -12.71
C GLN A 296 8.16 -2.81 -12.48
N ARG A 297 9.42 -2.96 -12.04
CA ARG A 297 10.00 -4.29 -11.81
C ARG A 297 9.27 -5.06 -10.71
N THR A 298 8.91 -4.39 -9.62
CA THR A 298 8.20 -5.06 -8.52
C THR A 298 6.82 -5.54 -8.98
N LEU A 299 6.05 -4.69 -9.66
CA LEU A 299 4.70 -5.05 -10.10
C LEU A 299 4.70 -6.05 -11.26
N LEU A 300 5.71 -6.04 -12.14
CA LEU A 300 5.88 -7.08 -13.15
C LEU A 300 6.17 -8.46 -12.53
N GLU A 301 6.99 -8.54 -11.47
CA GLU A 301 7.19 -9.80 -10.74
C GLU A 301 5.91 -10.26 -10.02
N VAL A 302 5.12 -9.33 -9.49
CA VAL A 302 3.79 -9.64 -8.93
C VAL A 302 2.86 -10.19 -10.02
N GLY A 303 2.83 -9.58 -11.20
CA GLY A 303 2.04 -10.07 -12.34
C GLY A 303 2.48 -11.46 -12.79
N ARG A 304 3.79 -11.71 -12.90
CA ARG A 304 4.34 -13.05 -13.21
C ARG A 304 3.95 -14.09 -12.16
N ALA A 305 4.00 -13.74 -10.89
CA ALA A 305 3.56 -14.62 -9.80
C ALA A 305 2.06 -14.93 -9.90
N ALA A 306 1.22 -13.95 -10.28
CA ALA A 306 -0.20 -14.15 -10.52
C ALA A 306 -0.43 -15.12 -11.70
N ASP A 307 0.26 -14.91 -12.81
CA ASP A 307 0.16 -15.77 -14.00
C ASP A 307 0.58 -17.22 -13.69
N ASP A 308 1.67 -17.39 -12.94
CA ASP A 308 2.13 -18.72 -12.52
C ASP A 308 1.14 -19.38 -11.55
N LEU A 309 0.55 -18.62 -10.63
CA LEU A 309 -0.48 -19.13 -9.72
C LEU A 309 -1.67 -19.70 -10.50
N VAL A 310 -2.20 -18.94 -11.47
CA VAL A 310 -3.30 -19.37 -12.34
C VAL A 310 -2.89 -20.57 -13.18
N THR A 311 -1.67 -20.56 -13.74
CA THR A 311 -1.15 -21.65 -14.59
C THR A 311 -0.88 -22.95 -13.82
N ILE A 312 -0.60 -22.88 -12.52
CA ILE A 312 -0.32 -24.05 -11.69
C ILE A 312 -1.60 -24.64 -11.09
N PHE A 313 -2.45 -23.80 -10.51
CA PHE A 313 -3.58 -24.24 -9.68
C PHE A 313 -4.94 -24.16 -10.38
N GLY A 314 -5.07 -23.38 -11.48
CA GLY A 314 -6.31 -23.24 -12.23
C GLY A 314 -7.48 -22.89 -11.31
N ASP A 315 -8.51 -23.73 -11.29
CA ASP A 315 -9.71 -23.53 -10.47
C ASP A 315 -9.47 -23.67 -8.96
N GLN A 316 -8.41 -24.36 -8.53
CA GLN A 316 -8.04 -24.50 -7.11
C GLN A 316 -7.35 -23.26 -6.53
N GLN A 317 -7.21 -22.20 -7.31
CA GLN A 317 -6.60 -20.94 -6.86
C GLN A 317 -7.32 -20.30 -5.67
N HIS A 318 -8.62 -20.56 -5.47
CA HIS A 318 -9.39 -19.94 -4.40
C HIS A 318 -8.81 -20.24 -3.00
N ASP A 319 -8.33 -21.47 -2.79
CA ASP A 319 -7.82 -21.91 -1.49
C ASP A 319 -6.48 -21.24 -1.13
N VAL A 320 -5.72 -20.84 -2.15
CA VAL A 320 -4.40 -20.21 -2.00
C VAL A 320 -4.40 -18.70 -2.29
N ALA A 321 -5.52 -18.14 -2.73
CA ALA A 321 -5.65 -16.71 -3.06
C ALA A 321 -5.41 -15.78 -1.86
N SER A 322 -5.76 -16.25 -0.65
CA SER A 322 -5.51 -15.51 0.59
C SER A 322 -4.00 -15.31 0.84
N LEU A 323 -3.18 -16.36 0.65
CA LEU A 323 -1.73 -16.29 0.77
C LEU A 323 -1.14 -15.33 -0.28
N PHE A 324 -1.64 -15.40 -1.50
CA PHE A 324 -1.22 -14.51 -2.58
C PHE A 324 -1.55 -13.04 -2.28
N SER A 325 -2.78 -12.73 -1.88
CA SER A 325 -3.18 -11.35 -1.58
C SER A 325 -2.39 -10.72 -0.42
N VAL A 326 -2.13 -11.49 0.65
CA VAL A 326 -1.26 -11.06 1.75
C VAL A 326 0.16 -10.79 1.28
N TRP A 327 0.69 -11.67 0.42
CA TRP A 327 2.02 -11.49 -0.17
C TRP A 327 2.09 -10.24 -1.05
N VAL A 328 1.12 -10.03 -1.94
CA VAL A 328 1.09 -8.83 -2.80
C VAL A 328 1.04 -7.56 -1.97
N ALA A 329 0.18 -7.51 -0.95
CA ALA A 329 0.12 -6.36 -0.05
C ALA A 329 1.46 -6.10 0.66
N ARG A 330 2.19 -7.15 1.04
CA ARG A 330 3.52 -7.03 1.64
C ARG A 330 4.56 -6.49 0.66
N GLU A 331 4.64 -7.03 -0.55
CA GLU A 331 5.58 -6.56 -1.58
C GLU A 331 5.28 -5.11 -2.01
N ALA A 332 3.99 -4.76 -2.13
CA ALA A 332 3.53 -3.41 -2.41
C ALA A 332 3.99 -2.42 -1.32
N ARG A 333 3.80 -2.76 -0.04
CA ARG A 333 4.29 -1.92 1.08
C ARG A 333 5.81 -1.82 1.09
N GLY A 334 6.52 -2.92 0.85
CA GLY A 334 7.98 -2.93 0.75
C GLY A 334 8.48 -1.99 -0.35
N CYS A 335 7.88 -2.06 -1.54
CA CYS A 335 8.16 -1.16 -2.64
C CYS A 335 7.86 0.30 -2.29
N ALA A 336 6.70 0.57 -1.69
CA ALA A 336 6.31 1.92 -1.27
C ALA A 336 7.28 2.50 -0.22
N GLN A 337 7.76 1.70 0.72
CA GLN A 337 8.78 2.10 1.69
C GLN A 337 10.13 2.40 1.03
N ALA A 338 10.53 1.59 0.04
CA ALA A 338 11.74 1.84 -0.73
C ALA A 338 11.65 3.13 -1.57
N LEU A 339 10.50 3.41 -2.18
CA LEU A 339 10.21 4.69 -2.85
C LEU A 339 10.28 5.86 -1.87
N LYS A 340 9.64 5.70 -0.70
CA LYS A 340 9.61 6.74 0.34
C LYS A 340 11.02 7.15 0.77
N ARG A 341 11.89 6.16 0.99
CA ARG A 341 13.26 6.40 1.48
C ARG A 341 14.18 6.97 0.40
N ASN A 342 14.11 6.44 -0.82
CA ASN A 342 15.13 6.68 -1.84
C ASN A 342 14.71 7.67 -2.94
N ALA A 343 13.41 7.95 -3.10
CA ALA A 343 12.90 8.88 -4.12
C ALA A 343 12.12 10.04 -3.50
N LEU A 344 11.12 9.76 -2.64
CA LEU A 344 10.23 10.81 -2.11
C LEU A 344 10.89 11.69 -1.06
N ALA A 345 11.70 11.12 -0.14
CA ALA A 345 12.39 11.92 0.86
C ALA A 345 13.39 12.91 0.23
N PRO A 346 14.22 12.51 -0.76
CA PRO A 346 15.03 13.44 -1.56
C PRO A 346 14.19 14.45 -2.33
N ALA A 347 13.15 13.99 -3.05
CA ALA A 347 12.28 14.86 -3.83
C ALA A 347 11.65 15.95 -2.96
N ALA A 348 11.09 15.59 -1.81
CA ALA A 348 10.42 16.52 -0.91
C ALA A 348 11.39 17.50 -0.20
N ALA A 349 12.70 17.26 -0.25
CA ALA A 349 13.71 18.19 0.26
C ALA A 349 14.14 19.23 -0.80
N ALA A 350 13.92 18.97 -2.09
CA ALA A 350 14.28 19.88 -3.17
C ALA A 350 13.33 21.08 -3.29
N THR A 351 13.79 22.15 -3.97
CA THR A 351 13.05 23.42 -4.12
C THR A 351 11.71 23.24 -4.85
N GLY A 352 11.55 22.22 -5.69
CA GLY A 352 10.30 21.81 -6.38
C GLY A 352 9.55 20.64 -5.72
N GLY A 353 9.77 20.39 -4.43
CA GLY A 353 9.48 19.11 -3.78
C GLY A 353 8.07 18.50 -3.88
N PRO A 354 6.95 19.26 -3.85
CA PRO A 354 5.63 18.64 -4.00
C PRO A 354 5.40 18.13 -5.43
N ALA A 355 5.89 18.85 -6.46
CA ALA A 355 5.71 18.45 -7.85
C ALA A 355 6.38 17.11 -8.16
N ALA A 356 7.65 16.97 -7.77
CA ALA A 356 8.40 15.73 -7.92
C ALA A 356 7.76 14.57 -7.13
N ALA A 357 7.28 14.83 -5.91
CA ALA A 357 6.61 13.81 -5.09
C ALA A 357 5.30 13.32 -5.74
N VAL A 358 4.48 14.23 -6.27
CA VAL A 358 3.24 13.86 -6.94
C VAL A 358 3.50 13.12 -8.26
N GLN A 359 4.54 13.48 -9.02
CA GLN A 359 4.93 12.72 -10.21
C GLN A 359 5.32 11.27 -9.88
N VAL A 360 6.14 11.06 -8.84
CA VAL A 360 6.52 9.71 -8.39
C VAL A 360 5.30 8.90 -7.95
N ILE A 361 4.39 9.52 -7.19
CA ILE A 361 3.18 8.84 -6.70
C ILE A 361 2.21 8.54 -7.84
N SER A 362 1.93 9.50 -8.71
CA SER A 362 1.02 9.32 -9.84
C SER A 362 1.49 8.21 -10.78
N MET A 363 2.79 8.18 -11.11
CA MET A 363 3.39 7.08 -11.86
C MET A 363 3.20 5.73 -11.16
N ALA A 364 3.46 5.66 -9.84
CA ALA A 364 3.25 4.43 -9.10
C ALA A 364 1.78 3.96 -9.12
N MET A 365 0.84 4.89 -9.03
CA MET A 365 -0.60 4.61 -9.08
C MET A 365 -1.05 4.13 -10.47
N VAL A 366 -0.44 4.63 -11.56
CA VAL A 366 -0.71 4.14 -12.92
C VAL A 366 -0.33 2.66 -13.04
N PHE A 367 0.87 2.28 -12.62
CA PHE A 367 1.28 0.87 -12.65
C PHE A 367 0.44 -0.02 -11.73
N CYS A 368 0.02 0.50 -10.57
CA CYS A 368 -0.92 -0.22 -9.71
C CYS A 368 -2.21 -0.49 -10.51
N ARG A 369 -2.87 0.54 -11.02
CA ARG A 369 -4.13 0.41 -11.78
C ARG A 369 -4.02 -0.53 -12.98
N GLU A 370 -2.90 -0.50 -13.70
CA GLU A 370 -2.64 -1.42 -14.80
C GLU A 370 -2.64 -2.87 -14.32
N LEU A 371 -1.92 -3.15 -13.23
CA LEU A 371 -1.87 -4.49 -12.63
C LEU A 371 -3.23 -4.93 -12.06
N GLU A 372 -3.97 -4.02 -11.42
CA GLU A 372 -5.31 -4.30 -10.90
C GLU A 372 -6.29 -4.62 -12.05
N ALA A 373 -6.16 -3.94 -13.20
CA ALA A 373 -6.97 -4.18 -14.38
C ALA A 373 -6.65 -5.52 -15.06
N THR A 374 -5.38 -5.95 -15.07
CA THR A 374 -4.98 -7.19 -15.76
C THR A 374 -5.17 -8.44 -14.90
N HIS A 375 -4.87 -8.40 -13.60
CA HIS A 375 -4.89 -9.60 -12.74
C HIS A 375 -5.92 -9.56 -11.62
N THR A 376 -6.81 -8.55 -11.56
CA THR A 376 -7.85 -8.41 -10.52
C THR A 376 -7.33 -8.40 -9.08
N VAL A 377 -6.09 -7.99 -8.89
CA VAL A 377 -5.45 -7.85 -7.57
C VAL A 377 -5.71 -6.45 -7.02
N SER A 378 -5.73 -6.27 -5.70
CA SER A 378 -5.82 -4.94 -5.07
C SER A 378 -4.47 -4.54 -4.47
N VAL A 379 -3.86 -3.50 -5.03
CA VAL A 379 -2.51 -3.02 -4.69
C VAL A 379 -2.50 -1.53 -4.36
N THR A 380 -3.40 -0.76 -4.99
CA THR A 380 -3.58 0.68 -4.77
C THR A 380 -3.80 1.05 -3.29
N PRO A 381 -4.60 0.30 -2.50
CA PRO A 381 -4.76 0.61 -1.07
C PRO A 381 -3.46 0.52 -0.28
N ALA A 382 -2.60 -0.47 -0.57
CA ALA A 382 -1.33 -0.68 0.11
C ALA A 382 -0.30 0.42 -0.22
N PHE A 383 -0.21 0.83 -1.50
CA PHE A 383 0.63 1.96 -1.90
C PHE A 383 0.14 3.27 -1.30
N SER A 384 -1.17 3.55 -1.41
CA SER A 384 -1.73 4.79 -0.92
C SER A 384 -1.56 4.95 0.59
N SER A 385 -1.71 3.89 1.39
CA SER A 385 -1.49 3.98 2.85
C SER A 385 -0.06 4.37 3.23
N GLU A 386 0.94 3.94 2.46
CA GLU A 386 2.36 4.16 2.78
C GLU A 386 2.90 5.48 2.23
N LEU A 387 2.46 5.86 1.02
CA LEU A 387 2.94 7.06 0.32
C LEU A 387 2.21 8.33 0.75
N TRP A 388 0.94 8.22 1.17
CA TRP A 388 0.11 9.36 1.52
C TRP A 388 0.70 10.26 2.62
N PRO A 389 1.22 9.73 3.75
CA PRO A 389 1.79 10.59 4.79
C PRO A 389 2.98 11.42 4.31
N SER A 390 3.78 10.89 3.37
CA SER A 390 4.91 11.61 2.78
C SER A 390 4.47 12.73 1.86
N LEU A 391 3.42 12.51 1.07
CA LEU A 391 2.82 13.54 0.23
C LEU A 391 2.17 14.64 1.07
N ASP A 392 1.34 14.27 2.05
CA ASP A 392 0.68 15.23 2.95
C ASP A 392 1.73 16.11 3.67
N GLY A 393 2.83 15.50 4.14
CA GLY A 393 3.94 16.23 4.74
C GLY A 393 4.70 17.15 3.76
N ALA A 394 4.78 16.80 2.47
CA ALA A 394 5.36 17.67 1.44
C ALA A 394 4.44 18.85 1.12
N LEU A 395 3.15 18.59 0.96
CA LEU A 395 2.12 19.60 0.72
C LEU A 395 2.04 20.59 1.88
N ARG A 396 2.00 20.12 3.14
CA ARG A 396 1.99 21.01 4.32
C ARG A 396 3.21 21.92 4.40
N ARG A 397 4.40 21.40 4.08
CA ARG A 397 5.62 22.22 4.06
C ARG A 397 5.57 23.27 2.96
N HIS A 398 5.03 22.92 1.80
CA HIS A 398 4.82 23.85 0.70
C HIS A 398 3.80 24.94 1.07
N VAL A 399 2.64 24.56 1.60
CA VAL A 399 1.61 25.49 2.10
C VAL A 399 2.19 26.44 3.13
N LYS A 400 2.92 25.92 4.13
CA LYS A 400 3.56 26.76 5.15
C LYS A 400 4.58 27.73 4.54
N ARG A 401 5.43 27.25 3.64
CA ARG A 401 6.40 28.11 2.93
C ARG A 401 5.67 29.22 2.16
N PHE A 402 4.61 28.86 1.44
CA PHE A 402 3.80 29.81 0.69
C PHE A 402 3.12 30.84 1.61
N GLN A 403 2.59 30.42 2.76
CA GLN A 403 2.05 31.35 3.76
C GLN A 403 3.11 32.33 4.28
N ASP A 404 4.33 31.86 4.54
CA ASP A 404 5.43 32.72 4.98
C ASP A 404 5.86 33.69 3.86
N GLU A 405 5.92 33.24 2.61
CA GLU A 405 6.15 34.09 1.43
C GLU A 405 5.05 35.15 1.26
N LEU A 406 3.78 34.75 1.38
CA LEU A 406 2.63 35.67 1.34
C LEU A 406 2.74 36.74 2.44
N ARG A 407 3.11 36.35 3.67
CA ARG A 407 3.32 37.30 4.77
C ARG A 407 4.41 38.30 4.44
N MET A 408 5.56 37.85 3.92
CA MET A 408 6.66 38.75 3.55
C MET A 408 6.26 39.73 2.44
N VAL A 409 5.57 39.26 1.40
CA VAL A 409 5.11 40.12 0.30
C VAL A 409 4.05 41.12 0.79
N THR A 410 3.15 40.69 1.67
CA THR A 410 2.12 41.57 2.27
C THR A 410 2.77 42.68 3.09
N ASP A 411 3.73 42.34 3.95
CA ASP A 411 4.46 43.29 4.80
C ASP A 411 5.23 44.31 3.94
N ALA A 412 6.01 43.83 2.96
CA ALA A 412 6.77 44.67 2.04
C ALA A 412 5.86 45.64 1.25
N ARG A 413 4.73 45.16 0.71
CA ARG A 413 3.77 46.02 0.00
C ARG A 413 3.12 47.05 0.92
N THR A 414 2.75 46.67 2.14
CA THR A 414 2.13 47.60 3.09
C THR A 414 3.09 48.73 3.45
N CYS A 415 4.37 48.41 3.67
CA CYS A 415 5.42 49.41 3.87
C CYS A 415 5.56 50.38 2.70
N LEU A 416 5.54 49.88 1.45
CA LEU A 416 5.58 50.72 0.24
C LEU A 416 4.37 51.65 0.11
N ILE A 417 3.19 51.17 0.45
CA ILE A 417 1.96 51.98 0.43
C ILE A 417 2.05 53.08 1.48
N LEU A 418 2.51 52.76 2.70
CA LEU A 418 2.63 53.77 3.75
C LEU A 418 3.72 54.81 3.45
N SER A 419 4.81 54.43 2.77
CA SER A 419 5.90 55.34 2.40
C SER A 419 5.55 56.26 1.22
N THR A 420 4.80 55.77 0.24
CA THR A 420 4.34 56.58 -0.92
C THR A 420 3.32 57.65 -0.53
N TRP A 421 2.63 57.49 0.59
CA TRP A 421 1.67 58.46 1.14
C TRP A 421 2.30 59.46 2.14
N ALA A 422 3.63 59.53 2.19
CA ALA A 422 4.40 60.57 2.87
C ALA A 422 5.17 61.38 1.81
N PRO A 423 5.28 62.71 1.93
CA PRO A 423 6.12 63.50 1.02
C PRO A 423 7.60 63.15 1.25
N LEU A 424 8.12 62.29 0.36
CA LEU A 424 9.52 62.08 -0.05
C LEU A 424 10.63 62.24 1.01
N ASN A 425 11.13 61.10 1.51
CA ASN A 425 12.59 60.86 1.60
C ASN A 425 12.90 59.34 1.61
N TRP A 426 13.17 58.76 0.44
CA TRP A 426 13.46 57.31 0.28
C TRP A 426 14.70 56.86 1.06
N ASP A 427 15.63 57.78 1.33
CA ASP A 427 16.88 57.51 2.06
C ASP A 427 16.66 57.08 3.53
N HIS A 428 15.52 57.41 4.13
CA HIS A 428 15.20 57.00 5.51
C HIS A 428 14.49 55.64 5.59
N VAL A 429 13.74 55.24 4.56
CA VAL A 429 13.08 53.93 4.52
C VAL A 429 14.10 52.82 4.25
N LEU A 430 15.09 53.09 3.42
CA LEU A 430 16.24 52.21 3.17
C LEU A 430 17.18 52.10 4.37
N ALA A 431 17.30 53.14 5.21
CA ALA A 431 18.15 53.13 6.40
C ALA A 431 17.47 52.54 7.66
N ALA A 432 16.14 52.54 7.74
CA ALA A 432 15.39 52.05 8.90
C ALA A 432 14.99 50.57 8.80
N ALA A 433 14.99 50.01 7.60
CA ALA A 433 14.80 48.58 7.39
C ALA A 433 16.17 47.90 7.44
N GLU A 434 16.56 47.37 8.60
CA GLU A 434 17.63 46.35 8.71
C GLU A 434 17.18 45.05 8.02
N VAL A 435 16.85 45.13 6.74
CA VAL A 435 16.42 44.02 5.91
C VAL A 435 17.62 43.66 5.06
N ASP A 436 18.09 42.42 5.20
CA ASP A 436 19.18 41.85 4.41
C ASP A 436 19.06 42.25 2.93
N ASP A 437 20.16 42.72 2.33
CA ASP A 437 20.24 43.08 0.90
C ASP A 437 19.68 41.94 0.00
N LEU A 438 19.80 40.69 0.44
CA LEU A 438 19.27 39.51 -0.25
C LEU A 438 17.74 39.45 -0.27
N ALA A 439 17.08 39.84 0.82
CA ALA A 439 15.63 39.90 0.91
C ALA A 439 15.08 41.08 0.10
N LEU A 440 15.79 42.21 0.07
CA LEU A 440 15.48 43.33 -0.80
C LEU A 440 15.63 42.96 -2.29
N GLN A 441 16.66 42.22 -2.66
CA GLN A 441 16.85 41.74 -4.04
C GLN A 441 15.74 40.76 -4.45
N ALA A 442 15.37 39.83 -3.57
CA ALA A 442 14.28 38.88 -3.81
C ALA A 442 12.92 39.58 -3.94
N VAL A 443 12.65 40.56 -3.09
CA VAL A 443 11.43 41.38 -3.15
C VAL A 443 11.43 42.26 -4.41
N ALA A 444 12.58 42.84 -4.80
CA ALA A 444 12.71 43.62 -6.02
C ALA A 444 12.51 42.77 -7.29
N ASP A 445 13.00 41.53 -7.32
CA ASP A 445 12.77 40.59 -8.42
C ASP A 445 11.31 40.12 -8.49
N ILE A 446 10.66 39.90 -7.35
CA ILE A 446 9.22 39.59 -7.28
C ILE A 446 8.40 40.78 -7.77
N ILE A 447 8.73 42.00 -7.34
CA ILE A 447 8.03 43.22 -7.77
C ILE A 447 8.20 43.46 -9.27
N LYS A 448 9.42 43.29 -9.81
CA LYS A 448 9.69 43.40 -11.25
C LYS A 448 8.95 42.36 -12.09
N ARG A 449 8.72 41.15 -11.56
CA ARG A 449 7.92 40.11 -12.23
C ARG A 449 6.42 40.42 -12.26
N VAL A 450 5.92 41.16 -11.27
CA VAL A 450 4.47 41.35 -11.08
C VAL A 450 3.94 42.62 -11.76
N ALA A 451 4.76 43.64 -12.01
CA ALA A 451 4.32 44.85 -12.74
C ALA A 451 5.49 45.56 -13.45
N PRO A 452 5.79 45.22 -14.72
CA PRO A 452 6.92 45.81 -15.44
C PRO A 452 6.70 47.27 -15.89
N ASP A 453 5.46 47.75 -16.13
CA ASP A 453 5.23 48.98 -16.90
C ASP A 453 4.14 49.98 -16.37
N GLY A 454 3.93 50.14 -15.05
CA GLY A 454 2.95 51.14 -14.57
C GLY A 454 3.07 51.57 -13.09
N PRO A 455 2.47 52.72 -12.71
CA PRO A 455 2.44 53.14 -11.30
C PRO A 455 1.68 52.09 -10.48
N PRO A 456 2.13 51.79 -9.24
CA PRO A 456 1.59 50.68 -8.46
C PRO A 456 0.13 50.97 -8.11
N GLN A 457 -0.80 50.33 -8.82
CA GLN A 457 -2.15 50.17 -8.32
C GLN A 457 -2.04 49.34 -7.02
N VAL A 458 -2.62 49.89 -5.97
CA VAL A 458 -2.46 49.42 -4.60
C VAL A 458 -3.29 48.16 -4.38
N THR A 459 -2.80 47.03 -4.88
CA THR A 459 -3.30 45.69 -4.53
C THR A 459 -2.32 45.06 -3.55
N LEU A 460 -2.71 44.91 -2.29
CA LEU A 460 -1.97 44.13 -1.29
C LEU A 460 -2.03 42.66 -1.72
N VAL A 461 -0.91 42.08 -2.15
CA VAL A 461 -0.77 40.69 -2.64
C VAL A 461 -1.88 40.27 -3.61
N THR A 462 -1.58 40.22 -4.91
CA THR A 462 -2.62 39.93 -5.89
C THR A 462 -3.26 38.56 -5.64
N PRO A 463 -4.59 38.46 -5.52
CA PRO A 463 -5.34 37.20 -5.51
C PRO A 463 -4.95 36.24 -6.65
N SER A 464 -4.33 36.77 -7.72
CA SER A 464 -3.71 36.02 -8.80
C SER A 464 -2.56 35.09 -8.37
N MET A 465 -1.78 35.44 -7.34
CA MET A 465 -0.71 34.57 -6.83
C MET A 465 -1.30 33.37 -6.11
N LEU A 466 -2.32 33.60 -5.27
CA LEU A 466 -3.04 32.53 -4.57
C LEU A 466 -3.70 31.58 -5.56
N THR A 467 -4.46 32.11 -6.52
CA THR A 467 -5.15 31.31 -7.54
C THR A 467 -4.18 30.60 -8.46
N GLY A 468 -3.04 31.21 -8.79
CA GLY A 468 -1.96 30.59 -9.56
C GLY A 468 -1.39 29.36 -8.85
N GLU A 469 -1.10 29.45 -7.55
CA GLU A 469 -0.58 28.31 -6.78
C GLU A 469 -1.65 27.24 -6.50
N LEU A 470 -2.89 27.64 -6.19
CA LEU A 470 -3.97 26.67 -6.04
C LEU A 470 -4.24 25.92 -7.34
N ARG A 471 -4.16 26.61 -8.48
CA ARG A 471 -4.26 25.98 -9.81
C ARG A 471 -3.09 25.04 -10.07
N SER A 472 -1.85 25.47 -9.79
CA SER A 472 -0.66 24.63 -9.98
C SER A 472 -0.75 23.34 -9.16
N LEU A 473 -1.20 23.43 -7.89
CA LEU A 473 -1.43 22.28 -7.02
C LEU A 473 -2.61 21.41 -7.50
N ALA A 474 -3.70 22.03 -7.97
CA ALA A 474 -4.86 21.31 -8.49
C ALA A 474 -4.51 20.53 -9.77
N GLU A 475 -3.79 21.15 -10.71
CA GLU A 475 -3.30 20.50 -11.94
C GLU A 475 -2.31 19.37 -11.62
N LEU A 476 -1.41 19.60 -10.67
CA LEU A 476 -0.44 18.62 -10.24
C LEU A 476 -1.13 17.39 -9.62
N MET A 477 -2.15 17.60 -8.78
CA MET A 477 -2.85 16.53 -8.08
C MET A 477 -4.00 15.90 -8.86
N ALA A 478 -4.44 16.53 -9.95
CA ALA A 478 -5.51 16.02 -10.80
C ALA A 478 -5.38 14.54 -11.19
N PRO A 479 -4.19 13.99 -11.51
CA PRO A 479 -4.03 12.58 -11.88
C PRO A 479 -4.40 11.60 -10.76
N MET A 480 -4.33 12.03 -9.50
CA MET A 480 -4.63 11.21 -8.35
C MET A 480 -6.11 11.32 -8.01
N GLU A 481 -6.76 10.18 -7.75
CA GLU A 481 -8.16 10.14 -7.34
C GLU A 481 -8.29 9.57 -5.93
N GLY A 482 -9.25 10.08 -5.17
CA GLY A 482 -9.68 9.46 -3.92
C GLY A 482 -10.20 10.45 -2.88
N PRO A 483 -11.02 9.97 -1.93
CA PRO A 483 -11.65 10.82 -0.91
C PRO A 483 -10.62 11.44 0.04
N LYS A 484 -9.49 10.77 0.30
CA LYS A 484 -8.39 11.30 1.12
C LYS A 484 -7.73 12.52 0.48
N LEU A 485 -7.59 12.50 -0.84
CA LEU A 485 -7.01 13.60 -1.60
C LEU A 485 -7.94 14.80 -1.64
N ALA A 486 -9.24 14.58 -1.88
CA ALA A 486 -10.23 15.63 -1.77
C ALA A 486 -10.22 16.28 -0.37
N ALA A 487 -10.10 15.46 0.69
CA ALA A 487 -10.03 15.95 2.06
C ALA A 487 -8.75 16.75 2.36
N SER A 488 -7.58 16.31 1.88
CA SER A 488 -6.35 17.10 2.03
C SER A 488 -6.36 18.36 1.18
N MET A 489 -6.92 18.34 -0.03
CA MET A 489 -7.04 19.56 -0.85
C MET A 489 -7.99 20.56 -0.18
N ARG A 490 -9.13 20.12 0.38
CA ARG A 490 -10.02 20.97 1.20
C ARG A 490 -9.25 21.64 2.33
N ARG A 491 -8.48 20.86 3.06
CA ARG A 491 -7.63 21.36 4.16
C ARG A 491 -6.58 22.36 3.65
N ILE A 492 -5.91 22.06 2.55
CA ILE A 492 -4.87 22.93 1.96
C ILE A 492 -5.48 24.26 1.53
N VAL A 493 -6.60 24.24 0.80
CA VAL A 493 -7.30 25.45 0.35
C VAL A 493 -7.67 26.33 1.54
N LYS A 494 -8.24 25.72 2.59
CA LYS A 494 -8.56 26.40 3.85
C LYS A 494 -7.31 26.97 4.54
N GLU A 495 -6.28 26.15 4.76
CA GLU A 495 -5.03 26.58 5.41
C GLU A 495 -4.38 27.74 4.64
N VAL A 496 -4.30 27.65 3.30
CA VAL A 496 -3.73 28.71 2.47
C VAL A 496 -4.57 29.99 2.56
N PHE A 497 -5.89 29.89 2.47
CA PHE A 497 -6.80 31.04 2.57
C PHE A 497 -6.72 31.70 3.96
N ASP A 498 -6.78 30.91 5.03
CA ASP A 498 -6.63 31.40 6.42
C ASP A 498 -5.28 32.09 6.61
N GLY A 499 -4.21 31.52 6.04
CA GLY A 499 -2.87 32.11 6.07
C GLY A 499 -2.78 33.45 5.34
N TYR A 500 -3.46 33.58 4.20
CA TYR A 500 -3.60 34.84 3.46
C TYR A 500 -4.36 35.89 4.27
N VAL A 501 -5.55 35.53 4.79
CA VAL A 501 -6.38 36.40 5.64
C VAL A 501 -5.61 36.88 6.87
N GLN A 502 -4.91 35.96 7.54
CA GLN A 502 -4.11 36.27 8.73
C GLN A 502 -2.92 37.18 8.39
N ALA A 503 -2.25 36.95 7.25
CA ALA A 503 -1.15 37.80 6.80
C ALA A 503 -1.62 39.25 6.61
N VAL A 504 -2.71 39.44 5.86
CA VAL A 504 -3.32 40.76 5.63
C VAL A 504 -3.74 41.43 6.94
N SER A 505 -4.51 40.72 7.77
CA SER A 505 -5.04 41.25 9.03
C SER A 505 -3.92 41.65 10.01
N SER A 506 -2.94 40.78 10.21
CA SER A 506 -1.83 41.04 11.15
C SER A 506 -0.90 42.16 10.67
N THR A 507 -0.64 42.27 9.37
CA THR A 507 0.14 43.37 8.82
C THR A 507 -0.59 44.71 8.97
N LEU A 508 -1.89 44.76 8.63
CA LEU A 508 -2.70 45.97 8.85
C LEU A 508 -2.73 46.38 10.32
N GLN A 509 -2.98 45.43 11.22
CA GLN A 509 -3.01 45.67 12.66
C GLN A 509 -1.67 46.21 13.18
N ARG A 510 -0.55 45.56 12.83
CA ARG A 510 0.80 45.98 13.21
C ARG A 510 1.09 47.43 12.79
N HIS A 511 0.70 47.81 11.58
CA HIS A 511 0.89 49.17 11.10
C HIS A 511 -0.03 50.21 11.75
N ILE A 512 -1.26 49.82 12.12
CA ILE A 512 -2.19 50.68 12.87
C ILE A 512 -1.71 50.89 14.30
N GLU A 513 -1.22 49.84 14.97
CA GLU A 513 -0.68 49.91 16.33
C GLU A 513 0.63 50.70 16.39
N GLY A 514 1.52 50.52 15.41
CA GLY A 514 2.79 51.25 15.33
C GLY A 514 2.62 52.76 15.10
N ALA A 515 1.58 53.18 14.38
CA ALA A 515 1.23 54.59 14.24
C ALA A 515 -0.28 54.78 14.05
N PRO A 516 -1.02 55.27 15.07
CA PRO A 516 -2.48 55.45 15.00
C PRO A 516 -2.96 56.34 13.85
N SER A 517 -2.09 57.22 13.32
CA SER A 517 -2.36 58.04 12.13
C SER A 517 -2.54 57.20 10.86
N ASN A 518 -1.93 56.01 10.79
CA ASN A 518 -2.09 55.07 9.68
C ASN A 518 -3.53 54.53 9.59
N ALA A 519 -4.27 54.46 10.70
CA ALA A 519 -5.66 53.99 10.69
C ALA A 519 -6.54 54.81 9.73
N ARG A 520 -6.35 56.14 9.68
CA ARG A 520 -7.10 57.01 8.75
C ARG A 520 -6.71 56.81 7.30
N LYS A 521 -5.44 56.48 7.05
CA LYS A 521 -4.91 56.24 5.70
C LYS A 521 -5.35 54.88 5.14
N LEU A 522 -5.38 53.86 6.00
CA LEU A 522 -5.72 52.48 5.63
C LEU A 522 -7.23 52.22 5.57
N GLN A 523 -8.05 52.94 6.33
CA GLN A 523 -9.52 52.76 6.34
C GLN A 523 -10.19 52.74 4.96
N PRO A 524 -9.91 53.66 4.01
CA PRO A 524 -10.53 53.62 2.68
C PRO A 524 -10.07 52.42 1.83
N MET A 525 -8.96 51.78 2.18
CA MET A 525 -8.45 50.61 1.46
C MET A 525 -9.09 49.29 1.89
N ILE A 526 -9.75 49.26 3.06
CA ILE A 526 -10.35 48.02 3.57
C ILE A 526 -11.47 47.55 2.64
N ALA A 527 -12.38 48.43 2.22
CA ALA A 527 -13.50 48.07 1.35
C ALA A 527 -13.07 47.44 0.00
N PRO A 528 -12.18 48.06 -0.81
CA PRO A 528 -11.74 47.45 -2.08
C PRO A 528 -10.96 46.15 -1.86
N LEU A 529 -10.19 46.04 -0.78
CA LEU A 529 -9.52 44.79 -0.43
C LEU A 529 -10.54 43.68 -0.14
N MET A 530 -11.62 43.98 0.59
CA MET A 530 -12.69 43.00 0.85
C MET A 530 -13.40 42.57 -0.43
N GLU A 531 -13.63 43.49 -1.37
CA GLU A 531 -14.24 43.20 -2.66
C GLU A 531 -13.34 42.29 -3.52
N GLU A 532 -12.02 42.52 -3.52
CA GLU A 532 -11.06 41.64 -4.18
C GLU A 532 -11.01 40.23 -3.56
N VAL A 533 -11.07 40.14 -2.23
CA VAL A 533 -11.09 38.84 -1.56
C VAL A 533 -12.43 38.13 -1.74
N ALA A 534 -13.55 38.85 -1.82
CA ALA A 534 -14.84 38.27 -2.17
C ALA A 534 -14.83 37.70 -3.59
N ALA A 535 -14.33 38.46 -4.58
CA ALA A 535 -14.18 37.97 -5.96
C ALA A 535 -13.25 36.74 -6.06
N LEU A 536 -12.24 36.69 -5.21
CA LEU A 536 -11.36 35.52 -5.08
C LEU A 536 -12.10 34.29 -4.56
N ILE A 537 -13.02 34.43 -3.60
CA ILE A 537 -13.82 33.30 -3.08
C ILE A 537 -14.87 32.85 -4.10
N GLU A 538 -15.57 33.79 -4.74
CA GLU A 538 -16.67 33.51 -5.66
C GLU A 538 -16.20 32.89 -6.98
N ASP A 539 -15.18 33.48 -7.60
CA ASP A 539 -14.73 33.08 -8.94
C ASP A 539 -13.31 32.52 -8.94
N GLY A 540 -12.40 33.13 -8.18
CA GLY A 540 -10.97 32.84 -8.26
C GLY A 540 -10.59 31.42 -7.82
N ILE A 541 -10.96 31.04 -6.59
CA ILE A 541 -10.66 29.73 -6.00
C ILE A 541 -11.42 28.62 -6.75
N PRO A 542 -12.74 28.71 -6.99
CA PRO A 542 -13.45 27.69 -7.76
C PRO A 542 -12.87 27.49 -9.16
N ALA A 543 -12.54 28.56 -9.88
CA ALA A 543 -11.91 28.45 -11.20
C ALA A 543 -10.51 27.83 -11.15
N ALA A 544 -9.74 28.08 -10.09
CA ALA A 544 -8.43 27.46 -9.89
C ALA A 544 -8.55 25.95 -9.58
N LEU A 545 -9.59 25.54 -8.86
CA LEU A 545 -9.80 24.15 -8.43
C LEU A 545 -10.64 23.32 -9.39
N ALA A 546 -11.31 23.92 -10.37
CA ALA A 546 -12.18 23.25 -11.33
C ALA A 546 -11.58 21.97 -11.97
N PRO A 547 -10.30 21.92 -12.39
CA PRO A 547 -9.71 20.70 -12.94
C PRO A 547 -9.70 19.52 -11.96
N PHE A 548 -9.58 19.82 -10.67
CA PHE A 548 -9.55 18.83 -9.60
C PHE A 548 -10.95 18.47 -9.10
N GLU A 549 -11.84 19.46 -8.94
CA GLU A 549 -13.22 19.25 -8.49
C GLU A 549 -14.04 18.40 -9.47
N ALA A 550 -13.78 18.51 -10.77
CA ALA A 550 -14.40 17.67 -11.79
C ALA A 550 -14.17 16.16 -11.57
N ARG A 551 -13.09 15.78 -10.87
CA ARG A 551 -12.72 14.38 -10.62
C ARG A 551 -12.95 13.95 -9.17
N ALA A 552 -12.69 14.84 -8.23
CA ALA A 552 -12.66 14.52 -6.79
C ALA A 552 -13.94 14.97 -6.04
N GLY A 553 -14.84 15.67 -6.72
CA GLY A 553 -16.00 16.32 -6.11
C GLY A 553 -15.68 17.70 -5.53
N PRO A 554 -16.65 18.36 -4.87
CA PRO A 554 -16.47 19.71 -4.36
C PRO A 554 -15.40 19.77 -3.26
N VAL A 555 -14.49 20.72 -3.41
CA VAL A 555 -13.31 20.92 -2.55
C VAL A 555 -13.33 22.31 -1.94
N THR A 556 -14.17 23.19 -2.46
CA THR A 556 -14.40 24.51 -1.89
C THR A 556 -15.66 24.48 -1.02
N ASP A 557 -15.52 24.90 0.24
CA ASP A 557 -16.66 25.19 1.11
C ASP A 557 -16.80 26.71 1.20
N ALA A 558 -17.69 27.27 0.39
CA ALA A 558 -17.85 28.71 0.24
C ALA A 558 -18.27 29.38 1.55
N GLU A 559 -19.10 28.72 2.37
CA GLU A 559 -19.58 29.26 3.65
C GLU A 559 -18.44 29.38 4.66
N ASP A 560 -17.54 28.39 4.69
CA ASP A 560 -16.35 28.40 5.53
C ASP A 560 -15.39 29.54 5.14
N LEU A 561 -15.17 29.76 3.84
CA LEU A 561 -14.32 30.85 3.33
C LEU A 561 -14.95 32.23 3.60
N GLU A 562 -16.27 32.36 3.41
CA GLU A 562 -17.00 33.59 3.69
C GLU A 562 -16.95 33.94 5.19
N ARG A 563 -17.04 32.95 6.08
CA ARG A 563 -16.91 33.16 7.53
C ARG A 563 -15.53 33.73 7.88
N ALA A 564 -14.45 33.17 7.33
CA ALA A 564 -13.10 33.69 7.55
C ALA A 564 -12.93 35.12 6.99
N LEU A 565 -13.57 35.44 5.87
CA LEU A 565 -13.63 36.79 5.32
C LEU A 565 -14.34 37.77 6.27
N GLN A 566 -15.49 37.38 6.83
CA GLN A 566 -16.24 38.19 7.79
C GLN A 566 -15.44 38.45 9.08
N GLU A 567 -14.72 37.44 9.57
CA GLU A 567 -13.82 37.58 10.73
C GLU A 567 -12.68 38.55 10.46
N MET A 568 -12.07 38.49 9.27
CA MET A 568 -11.04 39.45 8.84
C MET A 568 -11.57 40.89 8.85
N TYR A 569 -12.76 41.10 8.30
CA TYR A 569 -13.40 42.41 8.26
C TYR A 569 -13.70 42.96 9.66
N ALA A 570 -14.24 42.11 10.53
CA ALA A 570 -14.52 42.46 11.92
C ALA A 570 -13.23 42.88 12.64
N SER A 571 -12.14 42.12 12.48
CA SER A 571 -10.83 42.43 13.07
C SER A 571 -10.26 43.76 12.56
N CYS A 572 -10.20 43.95 11.24
CA CYS A 572 -9.63 45.15 10.63
C CYS A 572 -10.42 46.42 11.02
N THR A 573 -11.76 46.33 11.01
CA THR A 573 -12.60 47.47 11.41
C THR A 573 -12.52 47.78 12.90
N ALA A 574 -12.34 46.77 13.76
CA ALA A 574 -12.12 46.97 15.20
C ALA A 574 -10.78 47.68 15.46
N ALA A 575 -9.71 47.27 14.78
CA ALA A 575 -8.39 47.91 14.89
C ALA A 575 -8.43 49.40 14.50
N CYS A 576 -9.09 49.75 13.39
CA CYS A 576 -9.26 51.14 12.97
C CYS A 576 -10.06 51.97 13.98
N ARG A 577 -11.14 51.41 14.55
CA ARG A 577 -11.97 52.11 15.56
C ARG A 577 -11.20 52.35 16.86
N GLY A 578 -10.44 51.36 17.33
CA GLY A 578 -9.63 51.46 18.55
C GLY A 578 -8.58 52.58 18.47
N ALA A 579 -7.85 52.64 17.36
CA ALA A 579 -6.85 53.69 17.11
C ALA A 579 -7.47 55.10 17.08
N GLY A 580 -8.67 55.23 16.50
CA GLY A 580 -9.42 56.50 16.46
C GLY A 580 -9.87 57.00 17.83
N ALA A 581 -10.16 56.09 18.77
CA ALA A 581 -10.51 56.44 20.15
C ALA A 581 -9.27 56.86 20.98
N ALA A 582 -8.15 56.15 20.81
CA ALA A 582 -6.89 56.47 21.48
C ALA A 582 -6.36 57.87 21.08
N SER A 583 -6.39 58.18 19.77
CA SER A 583 -5.96 59.49 19.25
C SER A 583 -6.80 60.67 19.78
N ARG A 584 -8.10 60.46 20.09
CA ARG A 584 -8.94 61.51 20.68
C ARG A 584 -8.65 61.74 22.16
N ARG A 585 -8.29 60.70 22.92
CA ARG A 585 -7.92 60.83 24.35
C ARG A 585 -6.57 61.50 24.55
N SER A 586 -5.62 61.33 23.62
CA SER A 586 -4.33 62.04 23.67
C SER A 586 -4.42 63.51 23.25
N ALA A 587 -5.51 63.92 22.58
CA ALA A 587 -5.71 65.31 22.12
C ALA A 587 -6.48 66.18 23.13
N THR A 588 -6.80 65.66 24.33
CA THR A 588 -7.37 66.48 25.40
C THR A 588 -6.29 67.46 25.90
N PRO A 589 -6.49 68.78 25.80
CA PRO A 589 -5.48 69.75 26.21
C PRO A 589 -5.26 69.63 27.72
N GLN A 590 -4.01 69.39 28.14
CA GLN A 590 -3.60 69.66 29.51
C GLN A 590 -3.71 71.17 29.71
N GLY A 591 -4.77 71.58 30.41
CA GLY A 591 -4.94 72.96 30.89
C GLY A 591 -4.04 73.25 32.07
#